data_AF-A0A7G9NW49-F1
#
_entry.id   AF-A0A7G9NW49-F1
#
_cell.length_a   1.000
_cell.length_b   1.000
_cell.length_c   1.000
_cell.angle_alpha   90.00
_cell.angle_beta   90.00
_cell.angle_gamma   90.00
#
_symmetry.space_group_name_H-M   'P 1'
#
loop_
_entity.id
_entity.type
_entity.pdbx_description
1 polymer ?
#
loop_
_entity_poly.entity_id
_entity_poly.type
_entity_poly.pdbx_seq_one_letter_code
_entity_poly.pdbx_strand_id
1 'polypeptide(L)'
;MKRMIGSALVLLLVAGAAWGDDAAELQKLRAENAQLKARVAELEKQLGIAQQQKQQLAAEKQAMVTEREQAAAEQRDFYIASEYNQQSGRTEVTSRVTTMVNEDRGQLRRHWMSLAAEYAGQPGSAKPNQIDLVIQTYATGRKYRSVDDVRFTIGTQSFEAPVANYDSKMRLSGSPKNRTRNDDEYITIRLTLEQFKAVANAYGSTNVTGQLGHQGFTLTRDQINMCRAMLDELGLK
;
A
#
# COMPACT_ATOMS: atom_id res chain seq x y z
N MET A 1 92.65 17.40 -73.30
CA MET A 1 91.49 18.14 -73.85
C MET A 1 90.40 17.18 -74.30
N LYS A 2 89.28 17.07 -73.57
CA LYS A 2 87.90 16.94 -74.09
C LYS A 2 86.91 16.56 -72.97
N ARG A 3 86.14 17.57 -72.57
CA ARG A 3 84.69 17.63 -72.29
C ARG A 3 84.06 16.69 -71.23
N MET A 4 83.80 17.33 -70.10
CA MET A 4 82.61 17.36 -69.24
C MET A 4 81.24 16.81 -69.71
N ILE A 5 80.55 16.27 -68.69
CA ILE A 5 79.11 16.26 -68.35
C ILE A 5 78.18 15.26 -69.06
N GLY A 6 77.49 14.45 -68.25
CA GLY A 6 76.29 13.72 -68.61
C GLY A 6 75.68 12.98 -67.41
N SER A 7 74.77 13.66 -66.71
CA SER A 7 73.91 13.15 -65.64
C SER A 7 73.05 11.95 -66.05
N ALA A 8 72.69 11.09 -65.08
CA ALA A 8 71.32 10.65 -64.77
C ALA A 8 71.40 9.30 -64.02
N LEU A 9 71.10 9.31 -62.72
CA LEU A 9 69.74 9.14 -62.17
C LEU A 9 69.34 7.66 -62.15
N VAL A 10 69.53 7.10 -60.96
CA VAL A 10 68.90 5.89 -60.44
C VAL A 10 67.44 5.84 -60.85
N LEU A 11 67.02 4.77 -61.53
CA LEU A 11 65.62 4.36 -61.52
C LEU A 11 65.48 2.88 -61.91
N LEU A 12 64.80 2.21 -60.97
CA LEU A 12 63.80 1.19 -61.20
C LEU A 12 64.28 -0.23 -61.56
N LEU A 13 64.36 -1.08 -60.54
CA LEU A 13 63.89 -2.47 -60.63
C LEU A 13 63.73 -3.06 -59.22
N VAL A 14 62.67 -2.64 -58.53
CA VAL A 14 61.98 -3.52 -57.58
C VAL A 14 60.54 -3.61 -58.07
N ALA A 15 60.39 -4.37 -59.15
CA ALA A 15 59.11 -4.91 -59.56
C ALA A 15 58.84 -6.16 -58.71
N GLY A 16 57.67 -6.23 -58.07
CA GLY A 16 57.03 -7.53 -57.86
C GLY A 16 56.65 -7.98 -56.45
N ALA A 17 56.35 -7.11 -55.47
CA ALA A 17 55.81 -7.59 -54.18
C ALA A 17 54.91 -6.62 -53.38
N ALA A 18 54.26 -5.63 -54.00
CA ALA A 18 53.44 -4.66 -53.25
C ALA A 18 51.97 -4.56 -53.70
N TRP A 19 51.52 -5.32 -54.70
CA TRP A 19 50.16 -5.21 -55.26
C TRP A 19 49.24 -6.38 -54.86
N GLY A 20 49.78 -7.38 -54.17
CA GLY A 20 49.04 -8.55 -53.67
C GLY A 20 48.48 -8.37 -52.26
N ASP A 21 49.23 -7.72 -51.36
CA ASP A 21 48.81 -7.46 -49.98
C ASP A 21 47.67 -6.44 -49.90
N ASP A 22 47.71 -5.37 -50.70
CA ASP A 22 46.65 -4.35 -50.75
C ASP A 22 45.29 -4.92 -51.22
N ALA A 23 45.29 -5.88 -52.15
CA ALA A 23 44.08 -6.51 -52.64
C ALA A 23 43.48 -7.49 -51.61
N ALA A 24 44.32 -8.23 -50.90
CA ALA A 24 43.91 -9.13 -49.82
C ALA A 24 43.40 -8.36 -48.60
N GLU A 25 44.06 -7.24 -48.24
CA GLU A 25 43.65 -6.35 -47.17
C GLU A 25 42.33 -5.63 -47.47
N LEU A 26 42.14 -5.15 -48.71
CA LEU A 26 40.87 -4.59 -49.17
C LEU A 26 39.73 -5.62 -49.12
N GLN A 27 40.00 -6.87 -49.48
CA GLN A 27 39.01 -7.95 -49.42
C GLN A 27 38.65 -8.29 -47.97
N LYS A 28 39.64 -8.30 -47.06
CA LYS A 28 39.44 -8.47 -45.61
C LYS A 28 38.59 -7.34 -45.02
N LEU A 29 38.90 -6.08 -45.34
CA LEU A 29 38.12 -4.92 -44.87
C LEU A 29 36.67 -4.93 -45.40
N ARG A 30 36.45 -5.40 -46.64
CA ARG A 30 35.10 -5.58 -47.19
C ARG A 30 34.32 -6.67 -46.44
N ALA A 31 34.97 -7.77 -46.09
CA ALA A 31 34.36 -8.83 -45.30
C ALA A 31 34.02 -8.37 -43.87
N GLU A 32 34.94 -7.63 -43.21
CA GLU A 32 34.70 -7.05 -41.89
C GLU A 32 33.59 -5.99 -41.92
N ASN A 33 33.54 -5.14 -42.94
CA ASN A 33 32.46 -4.16 -43.10
C ASN A 33 31.09 -4.83 -43.31
N ALA A 34 31.05 -5.93 -44.07
CA ALA A 34 29.84 -6.73 -44.24
C ALA A 34 29.40 -7.39 -42.92
N GLN A 35 30.33 -7.93 -42.13
CA GLN A 35 30.04 -8.51 -40.82
C GLN A 35 29.55 -7.45 -39.82
N LEU A 36 30.18 -6.28 -39.78
CA LEU A 36 29.76 -5.17 -38.92
C LEU A 36 28.37 -4.68 -39.29
N LYS A 37 28.06 -4.54 -40.59
CA LYS A 37 26.70 -4.17 -41.06
C LYS A 37 25.66 -5.21 -40.65
N ALA A 38 25.96 -6.50 -40.77
CA ALA A 38 25.07 -7.56 -40.33
C ALA A 38 24.82 -7.50 -38.81
N ARG A 39 25.87 -7.23 -38.02
CA ARG A 39 25.77 -7.10 -36.56
C ARG A 39 25.00 -5.86 -36.12
N VAL A 40 25.16 -4.73 -36.82
CA VAL A 40 24.37 -3.51 -36.58
C VAL A 40 22.90 -3.78 -36.86
N ALA A 41 22.56 -4.40 -38.00
CA ALA A 41 21.18 -4.74 -38.34
C ALA A 41 20.53 -5.68 -37.30
N GLU A 42 21.28 -6.66 -36.77
CA GLU A 42 20.80 -7.55 -35.72
C GLU A 42 20.60 -6.81 -34.39
N LEU A 43 21.52 -5.91 -34.00
CA LEU A 43 21.38 -5.10 -32.78
C LEU A 43 20.21 -4.12 -32.88
N GLU A 44 19.99 -3.50 -34.04
CA GLU A 44 18.83 -2.63 -34.29
C GLU A 44 17.52 -3.41 -34.17
N LYS A 45 17.48 -4.64 -34.70
CA LYS A 45 16.34 -5.54 -34.54
C LYS A 45 16.10 -5.90 -33.07
N GLN A 46 17.15 -6.24 -32.32
CA GLN A 46 17.06 -6.54 -30.89
C GLN A 46 16.62 -5.33 -30.07
N LEU A 47 17.10 -4.12 -30.39
CA LEU A 47 16.64 -2.87 -29.80
C LEU A 47 15.16 -2.63 -30.08
N GLY A 48 14.69 -2.87 -31.31
CA GLY A 48 13.28 -2.77 -31.67
C GLY A 48 12.40 -3.72 -30.83
N ILE A 49 12.82 -4.98 -30.68
CA ILE A 49 12.13 -5.97 -29.86
C ILE A 49 12.11 -5.54 -28.38
N ALA A 50 13.25 -5.10 -27.84
CA ALA A 50 13.35 -4.66 -26.44
C ALA A 50 12.49 -3.42 -26.17
N GLN A 51 12.41 -2.48 -27.11
CA GLN A 51 11.54 -1.31 -27.00
C GLN A 51 10.06 -1.70 -27.01
N GLN A 52 9.65 -2.63 -27.86
CA GLN A 52 8.29 -3.16 -27.88
C GLN A 52 7.94 -3.87 -26.57
N GLN A 53 8.83 -4.73 -26.04
CA GLN A 53 8.64 -5.39 -24.76
C GLN A 53 8.52 -4.39 -23.60
N LYS A 54 9.37 -3.34 -23.59
CA LYS A 54 9.30 -2.29 -22.58
C LYS A 54 7.95 -1.56 -22.62
N GLN A 55 7.44 -1.25 -23.81
CA GLN A 55 6.14 -0.60 -23.96
C GLN A 55 5.00 -1.51 -23.48
N GLN A 56 5.05 -2.81 -23.80
CA GLN A 56 4.07 -3.79 -23.33
C GLN A 56 4.08 -3.91 -21.79
N LEU A 57 5.26 -4.06 -21.18
CA LEU A 57 5.39 -4.13 -19.72
C LEU A 57 4.92 -2.83 -19.02
N ALA A 58 5.18 -1.68 -19.63
CA ALA A 58 4.70 -0.40 -19.11
C ALA A 58 3.16 -0.32 -19.14
N ALA A 59 2.55 -0.76 -20.25
CA ALA A 59 1.09 -0.81 -20.38
C ALA A 59 0.46 -1.82 -19.41
N GLU A 60 1.05 -3.00 -19.25
CA GLU A 60 0.60 -4.03 -18.31
C GLU A 60 0.69 -3.56 -16.87
N LYS A 61 1.81 -2.92 -16.50
CA LYS A 61 1.96 -2.31 -15.17
C LYS A 61 0.92 -1.24 -14.92
N GLN A 62 0.64 -0.38 -15.90
CA GLN A 62 -0.37 0.66 -15.77
C GLN A 62 -1.77 0.06 -15.60
N ALA A 63 -2.12 -0.98 -16.38
CA ALA A 63 -3.38 -1.68 -16.25
C ALA A 63 -3.55 -2.32 -14.86
N MET A 64 -2.51 -3.01 -14.36
CA MET A 64 -2.51 -3.58 -13.00
C MET A 64 -2.66 -2.52 -11.91
N VAL A 65 -2.04 -1.34 -12.07
CA VAL A 65 -2.20 -0.24 -11.11
C VAL A 65 -3.63 0.27 -11.11
N THR A 66 -4.21 0.52 -12.29
CA THR A 66 -5.60 0.99 -12.41
C THR A 66 -6.60 -0.01 -11.84
N GLU A 67 -6.44 -1.31 -12.12
CA GLU A 67 -7.30 -2.35 -11.55
C GLU A 67 -7.22 -2.39 -10.01
N ARG A 68 -6.00 -2.26 -9.46
CA ARG A 68 -5.81 -2.19 -8.00
C ARG A 68 -6.44 -0.94 -7.38
N GLU A 69 -6.35 0.20 -8.05
CA GLU A 69 -6.96 1.45 -7.60
C GLU A 69 -8.50 1.34 -7.59
N GLN A 70 -9.08 0.74 -8.63
CA GLN A 70 -10.52 0.48 -8.71
C GLN A 70 -10.98 -0.47 -7.59
N ALA A 71 -10.29 -1.61 -7.41
CA ALA A 71 -10.62 -2.55 -6.35
C ALA A 71 -10.46 -1.94 -4.94
N ALA A 72 -9.47 -1.06 -4.75
CA ALA A 72 -9.29 -0.33 -3.49
C ALA A 72 -10.42 0.68 -3.25
N ALA A 73 -10.86 1.40 -4.28
CA ALA A 73 -11.99 2.33 -4.20
C ALA A 73 -13.29 1.59 -3.84
N GLU A 74 -13.59 0.48 -4.52
CA GLU A 74 -14.77 -0.35 -4.23
C GLU A 74 -14.77 -0.89 -2.80
N GLN A 75 -13.61 -1.37 -2.32
CA GLN A 75 -13.48 -1.81 -0.93
C GLN A 75 -13.70 -0.66 0.06
N ARG A 76 -13.11 0.51 -0.21
CA ARG A 76 -13.29 1.67 0.66
C ARG A 76 -14.75 2.08 0.76
N ASP A 77 -15.45 2.17 -0.36
CA ASP A 77 -16.86 2.55 -0.41
C ASP A 77 -17.77 1.52 0.29
N PHE A 78 -17.32 0.26 0.42
CA PHE A 78 -18.02 -0.75 1.23
C PHE A 78 -17.85 -0.55 2.75
N TYR A 79 -16.69 -0.05 3.19
CA TYR A 79 -16.36 0.05 4.61
C TYR A 79 -16.60 1.43 5.22
N ILE A 80 -16.43 2.51 4.47
CA ILE A 80 -16.27 3.86 5.00
C ILE A 80 -17.33 4.81 4.42
N ALA A 81 -17.91 5.63 5.29
CA ALA A 81 -18.78 6.75 4.93
C ALA A 81 -18.14 8.06 5.40
N SER A 82 -18.20 9.09 4.56
CA SER A 82 -17.65 10.41 4.82
C SER A 82 -18.73 11.46 4.54
N GLU A 83 -19.02 12.30 5.53
CA GLU A 83 -20.06 13.33 5.45
C GLU A 83 -19.48 14.70 5.83
N TYR A 84 -19.65 15.69 4.96
CA TYR A 84 -19.26 17.07 5.24
C TYR A 84 -20.44 17.85 5.80
N ASN A 85 -20.31 18.30 7.05
CA ASN A 85 -21.27 19.18 7.67
C ASN A 85 -20.92 20.64 7.39
N GLN A 86 -21.71 21.28 6.52
CA GLN A 86 -21.51 22.68 6.13
C GLN A 86 -21.64 23.67 7.30
N GLN A 87 -22.42 23.33 8.33
CA GLN A 87 -22.66 24.21 9.47
C GLN A 87 -21.48 24.23 10.45
N SER A 88 -20.92 23.06 10.74
CA SER A 88 -19.72 22.96 11.60
C SER A 88 -18.42 23.21 10.83
N GLY A 89 -18.46 23.10 9.49
CA GLY A 89 -17.26 23.17 8.65
C GLY A 89 -16.33 21.97 8.85
N ARG A 90 -16.89 20.81 9.24
CA ARG A 90 -16.13 19.61 9.56
C ARG A 90 -16.62 18.41 8.75
N THR A 91 -15.70 17.52 8.43
CA THR A 91 -16.00 16.22 7.83
C THR A 91 -15.92 15.15 8.90
N GLU A 92 -16.97 14.35 8.99
CA GLU A 92 -17.05 13.14 9.81
C GLU A 92 -16.83 11.93 8.91
N VAL A 93 -15.89 11.06 9.29
CA VAL A 93 -15.60 9.82 8.59
C VAL A 93 -15.87 8.68 9.55
N THR A 94 -16.74 7.76 9.17
CA THR A 94 -17.14 6.61 10.00
C THR A 94 -17.02 5.33 9.22
N SER A 95 -16.69 4.24 9.91
CA SER A 95 -16.73 2.91 9.31
C SER A 95 -18.05 2.21 9.57
N ARG A 96 -18.34 1.21 8.76
CA ARG A 96 -19.33 0.18 9.05
C ARG A 96 -19.06 -0.45 10.42
N VAL A 97 -20.15 -0.83 11.09
CA VAL A 97 -20.11 -1.63 12.32
C VAL A 97 -19.86 -3.10 11.96
N THR A 98 -18.79 -3.68 12.50
CA THR A 98 -18.39 -5.08 12.30
C THR A 98 -18.45 -5.85 13.62
N THR A 99 -18.66 -7.18 13.57
CA THR A 99 -18.66 -8.00 14.79
C THR A 99 -17.22 -8.35 15.17
N MET A 100 -16.87 -8.21 16.45
CA MET A 100 -15.57 -8.59 16.98
C MET A 100 -15.51 -10.08 17.33
N VAL A 101 -14.32 -10.67 17.17
CA VAL A 101 -14.03 -12.03 17.63
C VAL A 101 -13.44 -11.95 19.03
N ASN A 102 -14.18 -12.47 20.01
CA ASN A 102 -13.74 -12.54 21.40
C ASN A 102 -13.00 -13.87 21.64
N GLU A 103 -11.94 -13.80 22.43
CA GLU A 103 -11.11 -14.98 22.74
C GLU A 103 -11.79 -15.90 23.78
N ASP A 104 -12.64 -15.34 24.64
CA ASP A 104 -13.42 -16.12 25.61
C ASP A 104 -14.59 -16.83 24.95
N ARG A 105 -14.42 -18.13 24.72
CA ARG A 105 -15.39 -19.03 24.07
C ARG A 105 -16.69 -19.29 24.86
N GLY A 106 -16.85 -18.67 26.03
CA GLY A 106 -17.87 -19.05 27.03
C GLY A 106 -19.17 -18.24 27.02
N GLN A 107 -19.21 -17.04 26.44
CA GLN A 107 -20.43 -16.21 26.47
C GLN A 107 -20.67 -15.50 25.14
N LEU A 108 -21.93 -15.56 24.67
CA LEU A 108 -22.50 -14.89 23.49
C LEU A 108 -22.51 -13.36 23.61
N ARG A 109 -21.53 -12.75 24.27
CA ARG A 109 -21.44 -11.29 24.41
C ARG A 109 -20.98 -10.73 23.09
N ARG A 110 -21.94 -10.24 22.32
CA ARG A 110 -21.69 -9.62 21.04
C ARG A 110 -21.00 -8.28 21.28
N HIS A 111 -19.78 -8.19 20.78
CA HIS A 111 -19.03 -6.96 20.71
C HIS A 111 -18.98 -6.57 19.25
N TRP A 112 -19.14 -5.28 18.98
CA TRP A 112 -19.03 -4.71 17.66
C TRP A 112 -18.04 -3.57 17.68
N MET A 113 -17.47 -3.31 16.53
CA MET A 113 -16.43 -2.33 16.33
C MET A 113 -16.78 -1.43 15.16
N SER A 114 -16.59 -0.13 15.34
CA SER A 114 -16.53 0.85 14.27
C SER A 114 -15.39 1.83 14.50
N LEU A 115 -15.03 2.56 13.47
CA LEU A 115 -14.03 3.61 13.48
C LEU A 115 -14.73 4.95 13.24
N ALA A 116 -14.20 6.00 13.85
CA ALA A 116 -14.64 7.36 13.64
C ALA A 116 -13.43 8.30 13.62
N ALA A 117 -13.46 9.28 12.71
CA ALA A 117 -12.53 10.39 12.70
C ALA A 117 -13.28 11.65 12.29
N GLU A 118 -12.80 12.80 12.75
CA GLU A 118 -13.38 14.09 12.40
C GLU A 118 -12.24 15.08 12.14
N TYR A 119 -12.38 15.88 11.09
CA TYR A 119 -11.41 16.92 10.76
C TYR A 119 -12.08 18.17 10.18
N ALA A 120 -11.37 19.29 10.22
CA ALA A 120 -11.86 20.56 9.71
C ALA A 120 -11.68 20.64 8.19
N GLY A 121 -12.71 21.14 7.50
CA GLY A 121 -12.76 21.30 6.04
C GLY A 121 -13.49 20.16 5.33
N GLN A 122 -13.40 20.17 4.00
CA GLN A 122 -14.03 19.18 3.11
C GLN A 122 -13.23 17.87 3.06
N PRO A 123 -13.79 16.77 2.53
CA PRO A 123 -13.07 15.52 2.36
C PRO A 123 -11.72 15.70 1.66
N GLY A 124 -10.65 15.13 2.24
CA GLY A 124 -9.27 15.28 1.75
C GLY A 124 -8.53 16.55 2.19
N SER A 125 -9.13 17.36 3.07
CA SER A 125 -8.47 18.52 3.69
C SER A 125 -7.63 18.12 4.94
N ALA A 126 -7.55 18.99 5.96
CA ALA A 126 -6.60 18.84 7.07
C ALA A 126 -6.69 17.45 7.72
N LYS A 127 -5.54 16.83 7.96
CA LYS A 127 -5.44 15.45 8.46
C LYS A 127 -5.92 15.38 9.93
N PRO A 128 -6.80 14.43 10.29
CA PRO A 128 -7.14 14.22 11.71
C PRO A 128 -5.87 13.81 12.46
N ASN A 129 -5.71 14.28 13.69
CA ASN A 129 -4.55 13.94 14.54
C ASN A 129 -4.76 12.64 15.35
N GLN A 130 -5.96 12.08 15.34
CA GLN A 130 -6.36 10.90 16.07
C GLN A 130 -7.53 10.20 15.37
N ILE A 131 -7.71 8.92 15.68
CA ILE A 131 -8.84 8.12 15.19
C ILE A 131 -9.46 7.44 16.41
N ASP A 132 -10.77 7.54 16.52
CA ASP A 132 -11.53 6.94 17.60
C ASP A 132 -12.01 5.54 17.15
N LEU A 133 -11.62 4.52 17.90
CA LEU A 133 -12.13 3.16 17.80
C LEU A 133 -13.28 2.99 18.78
N VAL A 134 -14.48 2.72 18.28
CA VAL A 134 -15.66 2.56 19.11
C VAL A 134 -15.98 1.08 19.24
N ILE A 135 -15.97 0.59 20.47
CA ILE A 135 -16.44 -0.76 20.82
C ILE A 135 -17.83 -0.64 21.41
N GLN A 136 -18.82 -1.21 20.73
CA GLN A 136 -20.17 -1.37 21.23
C GLN A 136 -20.34 -2.78 21.79
N THR A 137 -20.98 -2.89 22.96
CA THR A 137 -21.20 -4.17 23.63
C THR A 137 -22.66 -4.32 24.05
N TYR A 138 -23.10 -5.57 24.17
CA TYR A 138 -24.48 -5.89 24.55
C TYR A 138 -24.55 -6.72 25.83
N ALA A 139 -25.47 -6.33 26.72
CA ALA A 139 -25.83 -7.06 27.94
C ALA A 139 -24.61 -7.40 28.83
N THR A 140 -23.70 -6.44 28.94
CA THR A 140 -22.42 -6.66 29.62
C THR A 140 -22.50 -6.43 31.11
N GLY A 141 -23.42 -5.57 31.57
CA GLY A 141 -23.66 -5.29 32.98
C GLY A 141 -22.70 -4.25 33.56
N ARG A 142 -22.30 -3.25 32.77
CA ARG A 142 -21.36 -2.18 33.16
C ARG A 142 -19.96 -2.68 33.46
N LYS A 143 -19.53 -3.72 32.76
CA LYS A 143 -18.24 -4.39 33.00
C LYS A 143 -17.04 -3.52 32.64
N TYR A 144 -17.23 -2.56 31.73
CA TYR A 144 -16.13 -1.76 31.20
C TYR A 144 -16.06 -0.36 31.79
N ARG A 145 -16.92 -0.04 32.78
CA ARG A 145 -17.01 1.28 33.41
C ARG A 145 -15.69 1.78 34.03
N SER A 146 -14.84 0.87 34.50
CA SER A 146 -13.57 1.20 35.16
C SER A 146 -12.35 0.87 34.29
N VAL A 147 -12.54 0.71 32.99
CA VAL A 147 -11.43 0.44 32.07
C VAL A 147 -10.95 1.78 31.52
N ASP A 148 -9.73 2.15 31.91
CA ASP A 148 -9.13 3.41 31.50
C ASP A 148 -8.32 3.29 30.20
N ASP A 149 -7.76 2.10 29.93
CA ASP A 149 -6.90 1.85 28.77
C ASP A 149 -7.21 0.50 28.12
N VAL A 150 -6.92 0.41 26.82
CA VAL A 150 -6.95 -0.82 26.03
C VAL A 150 -5.56 -1.12 25.52
N ARG A 151 -5.08 -2.32 25.81
CA ARG A 151 -3.80 -2.80 25.29
C ARG A 151 -4.02 -3.44 23.93
N PHE A 152 -3.25 -3.01 22.93
CA PHE A 152 -3.15 -3.68 21.64
C PHE A 152 -1.82 -4.40 21.55
N THR A 153 -1.83 -5.57 20.91
CA THR A 153 -0.62 -6.34 20.61
C THR A 153 -0.59 -6.65 19.12
N ILE A 154 0.52 -6.28 18.48
CA ILE A 154 0.80 -6.53 17.06
C ILE A 154 2.08 -7.34 17.00
N GLY A 155 1.94 -8.66 16.81
CA GLY A 155 3.08 -9.57 16.89
C GLY A 155 3.69 -9.57 18.30
N THR A 156 4.93 -9.09 18.44
CA THR A 156 5.63 -9.00 19.73
C THR A 156 5.58 -7.61 20.35
N GLN A 157 5.02 -6.62 19.66
CA GLN A 157 4.93 -5.25 20.15
C GLN A 157 3.56 -5.00 20.76
N SER A 158 3.53 -4.27 21.86
CA SER A 158 2.30 -3.84 22.50
C SER A 158 2.31 -2.35 22.79
N PHE A 159 1.14 -1.72 22.70
CA PHE A 159 0.93 -0.35 23.13
C PHE A 159 -0.42 -0.23 23.84
N GLU A 160 -0.57 0.80 24.66
CA GLU A 160 -1.81 1.13 25.35
C GLU A 160 -2.44 2.35 24.69
N ALA A 161 -3.77 2.32 24.57
CA ALA A 161 -4.58 3.39 24.02
C ALA A 161 -5.67 3.75 25.02
N PRO A 162 -5.82 5.05 25.35
CA PRO A 162 -6.77 5.46 26.38
C PRO A 162 -8.22 5.33 25.92
N VAL A 163 -9.07 4.96 26.86
CA VAL A 163 -10.52 5.09 26.75
C VAL A 163 -10.87 6.57 26.94
N ALA A 164 -11.16 7.25 25.84
CA ALA A 164 -11.50 8.67 25.84
C ALA A 164 -12.94 8.94 26.30
N ASN A 165 -13.84 7.98 26.11
CA ASN A 165 -15.22 8.10 26.56
C ASN A 165 -15.83 6.74 26.89
N TYR A 166 -16.75 6.74 27.84
CA TYR A 166 -17.58 5.60 28.21
C TYR A 166 -19.02 6.08 28.33
N ASP A 167 -19.92 5.48 27.53
CA ASP A 167 -21.35 5.68 27.65
C ASP A 167 -22.08 4.34 27.86
N SER A 168 -23.21 4.38 28.56
CA SER A 168 -24.02 3.19 28.78
C SER A 168 -25.51 3.49 28.67
N LYS A 169 -26.19 2.71 27.84
CA LYS A 169 -27.63 2.80 27.64
C LYS A 169 -28.33 1.61 28.27
N MET A 170 -29.16 1.89 29.28
CA MET A 170 -30.01 0.87 29.87
C MET A 170 -31.13 0.49 28.89
N ARG A 171 -31.31 -0.81 28.67
CA ARG A 171 -32.45 -1.39 27.96
C ARG A 171 -33.17 -2.40 28.85
N LEU A 172 -34.48 -2.29 28.86
CA LEU A 172 -35.35 -3.31 29.44
C LEU A 172 -35.78 -4.23 28.30
N SER A 173 -35.56 -5.53 28.47
CA SER A 173 -36.02 -6.57 27.55
C SER A 173 -36.95 -7.55 28.28
N GLY A 174 -37.76 -8.28 27.53
CA GLY A 174 -38.73 -9.23 28.09
C GLY A 174 -40.10 -8.63 28.41
N SER A 175 -41.01 -9.47 28.90
CA SER A 175 -42.37 -9.07 29.25
C SER A 175 -42.41 -8.22 30.52
N PRO A 176 -43.47 -7.43 30.78
CA PRO A 176 -43.56 -6.58 31.97
C PRO A 176 -43.35 -7.30 33.31
N LYS A 177 -43.67 -8.60 33.38
CA LYS A 177 -43.49 -9.43 34.60
C LYS A 177 -42.09 -10.04 34.72
N ASN A 178 -41.35 -10.19 33.62
CA ASN A 178 -40.01 -10.79 33.56
C ASN A 178 -39.03 -9.85 32.85
N ARG A 179 -38.99 -8.57 33.26
CA ARG A 179 -38.07 -7.60 32.65
C ARG A 179 -36.65 -7.92 33.04
N THR A 180 -35.81 -8.15 32.03
CA THR A 180 -34.36 -8.24 32.21
C THR A 180 -33.74 -6.91 31.85
N ARG A 181 -32.94 -6.37 32.78
CA ARG A 181 -32.14 -5.19 32.53
C ARG A 181 -30.85 -5.59 31.82
N ASN A 182 -30.65 -5.03 30.64
CA ASN A 182 -29.40 -5.11 29.90
C ASN A 182 -28.82 -3.69 29.80
N ASP A 183 -27.51 -3.57 29.93
CA ASP A 183 -26.81 -2.33 29.67
C ASP A 183 -26.01 -2.53 28.38
N ASP A 184 -26.27 -1.69 27.38
CA ASP A 184 -25.47 -1.58 26.17
C ASP A 184 -24.36 -0.56 26.47
N GLU A 185 -23.08 -0.95 26.37
CA GLU A 185 -21.94 -0.06 26.66
C GLU A 185 -21.26 0.35 25.36
N TYR A 186 -20.89 1.63 25.25
CA TYR A 186 -20.15 2.23 24.15
C TYR A 186 -18.82 2.74 24.70
N ILE A 187 -17.72 2.10 24.31
CA ILE A 187 -16.37 2.46 24.74
C ILE A 187 -15.65 3.10 23.57
N THR A 188 -15.25 4.36 23.71
CA THR A 188 -14.48 5.09 22.70
C THR A 188 -13.01 5.07 23.09
N ILE A 189 -12.21 4.38 22.30
CA ILE A 189 -10.76 4.25 22.48
C ILE A 189 -10.08 5.20 21.49
N ARG A 190 -9.15 6.02 21.97
CA ARG A 190 -8.49 7.01 21.14
C ARG A 190 -7.12 6.53 20.72
N LEU A 191 -6.94 6.34 19.42
CA LEU A 191 -5.67 5.93 18.83
C LEU A 191 -4.98 7.17 18.25
N THR A 192 -3.69 7.32 18.57
CA THR A 192 -2.85 8.25 17.81
C THR A 192 -2.75 7.78 16.36
N LEU A 193 -2.40 8.70 15.45
CA LEU A 193 -2.17 8.32 14.06
C LEU A 193 -1.12 7.21 13.91
N GLU A 194 -0.03 7.25 14.68
CA GLU A 194 1.02 6.24 14.61
C GLU A 194 0.52 4.87 15.07
N GLN A 195 -0.23 4.82 16.18
CA GLN A 195 -0.85 3.60 16.68
C GLN A 195 -1.85 3.03 15.67
N PHE A 196 -2.71 3.87 15.10
CA PHE A 196 -3.68 3.43 14.11
C PHE A 196 -3.01 2.94 12.81
N LYS A 197 -1.94 3.62 12.35
CA LYS A 197 -1.12 3.15 11.23
C LYS A 197 -0.47 1.81 11.52
N ALA A 198 0.02 1.58 12.74
CA ALA A 198 0.58 0.28 13.12
C ALA A 198 -0.48 -0.84 13.01
N VAL A 199 -1.71 -0.59 13.48
CA VAL A 199 -2.84 -1.54 13.37
C VAL A 199 -3.19 -1.80 11.91
N ALA A 200 -3.39 -0.75 11.10
CA ALA A 200 -3.77 -0.89 9.70
C ALA A 200 -2.69 -1.59 8.86
N ASN A 201 -1.41 -1.37 9.18
CA ASN A 201 -0.28 -1.96 8.48
C ASN A 201 0.14 -3.35 9.00
N ALA A 202 -0.57 -3.91 9.98
CA ALA A 202 -0.39 -5.31 10.36
C ALA A 202 -0.71 -6.21 9.14
N TYR A 203 0.30 -6.83 8.56
CA TYR A 203 0.19 -7.64 7.34
C TYR A 203 0.28 -9.14 7.64
N GLY A 204 -0.45 -9.95 6.88
CA GLY A 204 -0.26 -11.40 6.81
C GLY A 204 -0.65 -12.16 8.09
N SER A 205 0.33 -12.85 8.68
CA SER A 205 0.20 -13.73 9.87
C SER A 205 0.28 -13.01 11.21
N THR A 206 0.46 -11.70 11.21
CA THR A 206 0.54 -10.92 12.44
C THR A 206 -0.87 -10.64 12.93
N ASN A 207 -1.33 -11.44 13.90
CA ASN A 207 -2.60 -11.19 14.58
C ASN A 207 -2.50 -9.86 15.33
N VAL A 208 -3.49 -9.00 15.13
CA VAL A 208 -3.71 -7.86 16.02
C VAL A 208 -4.69 -8.31 17.08
N THR A 209 -4.22 -8.42 18.32
CA THR A 209 -5.07 -8.70 19.46
C THR A 209 -5.19 -7.48 20.35
N GLY A 210 -6.23 -7.46 21.17
CA GLY A 210 -6.37 -6.44 22.19
C GLY A 210 -7.04 -6.96 23.44
N GLN A 211 -6.86 -6.21 24.52
CA GLN A 211 -7.36 -6.52 25.84
C GLN A 211 -8.14 -5.33 26.37
N LEU A 212 -9.46 -5.49 26.47
CA LEU A 212 -10.39 -4.51 27.05
C LEU A 212 -10.79 -4.99 28.45
N GLY A 213 -10.13 -4.47 29.48
CA GLY A 213 -10.28 -4.97 30.85
C GLY A 213 -9.89 -6.44 30.93
N HIS A 214 -10.86 -7.31 31.22
CA HIS A 214 -10.64 -8.76 31.32
C HIS A 214 -10.97 -9.50 30.01
N GLN A 215 -11.52 -8.80 29.01
CA GLN A 215 -11.92 -9.39 27.74
C GLN A 215 -10.83 -9.25 26.68
N GLY A 216 -10.30 -10.39 26.23
CA GLY A 216 -9.43 -10.47 25.05
C GLY A 216 -10.24 -10.49 23.76
N PHE A 217 -9.70 -9.86 22.71
CA PHE A 217 -10.26 -9.88 21.35
C PHE A 217 -9.16 -9.96 20.29
N THR A 218 -9.52 -10.46 19.11
CA THR A 218 -8.66 -10.46 17.93
C THR A 218 -9.33 -9.68 16.80
N LEU A 219 -8.59 -8.79 16.14
CA LEU A 219 -9.06 -8.14 14.92
C LEU A 219 -8.96 -9.10 13.73
N THR A 220 -10.06 -9.21 13.01
CA THR A 220 -10.12 -10.02 11.79
C THR A 220 -9.46 -9.32 10.61
N ARG A 221 -9.21 -10.06 9.53
CA ARG A 221 -8.72 -9.49 8.27
C ARG A 221 -9.65 -8.41 7.70
N ASP A 222 -10.96 -8.62 7.83
CA ASP A 222 -12.00 -7.66 7.43
C ASP A 222 -11.86 -6.34 8.19
N GLN A 223 -11.63 -6.42 9.50
CA GLN A 223 -11.42 -5.26 10.37
C GLN A 223 -10.09 -4.54 10.07
N ILE A 224 -9.02 -5.28 9.76
CA ILE A 224 -7.75 -4.68 9.33
C ILE A 224 -7.92 -3.96 7.98
N ASN A 225 -8.66 -4.56 7.03
CA ASN A 225 -8.97 -3.92 5.75
C ASN A 225 -9.81 -2.66 5.93
N MET A 226 -10.76 -2.67 6.88
CA MET A 226 -11.53 -1.48 7.27
C MET A 226 -10.62 -0.38 7.83
N CYS A 227 -9.63 -0.71 8.67
CA CYS A 227 -8.63 0.27 9.12
C CYS A 227 -7.82 0.86 7.97
N ARG A 228 -7.46 0.06 6.97
CA ARG A 228 -6.76 0.54 5.76
C ARG A 228 -7.64 1.46 4.91
N ALA A 229 -8.89 1.06 4.68
CA ALA A 229 -9.85 1.90 3.97
C ALA A 229 -10.03 3.27 4.66
N MET A 230 -10.02 3.30 6.00
CA MET A 230 -10.04 4.55 6.76
C MET A 230 -8.79 5.40 6.51
N LEU A 231 -7.58 4.82 6.50
CA LEU A 231 -6.36 5.56 6.17
C LEU A 231 -6.40 6.13 4.75
N ASP A 232 -6.97 5.39 3.81
CA ASP A 232 -7.09 5.78 2.40
C ASP A 232 -8.01 6.98 2.26
N GLU A 233 -9.19 6.90 2.87
CA GLU A 233 -10.18 7.98 2.86
C GLU A 233 -9.66 9.26 3.51
N LEU A 234 -8.83 9.12 4.54
CA LEU A 234 -8.21 10.26 5.24
C LEU A 234 -6.94 10.79 4.54
N GLY A 235 -6.47 10.16 3.45
CA GLY A 235 -5.22 10.54 2.77
C GLY A 235 -3.97 10.36 3.66
N LEU A 236 -3.97 9.31 4.49
CA LEU A 236 -2.98 9.05 5.53
C LEU A 236 -2.05 7.85 5.25
N LYS A 237 -2.17 7.21 4.09
CA LYS A 237 -1.23 6.17 3.62
C LYS A 237 0.22 6.63 3.71
#